data_AF-K6YPY0-F1
#
_entry.id   AF-K6YPY0-F1
#
_cell.length_a   1.000
_cell.length_b   1.000
_cell.length_c   1.000
_cell.angle_alpha   90.00
_cell.angle_beta   90.00
_cell.angle_gamma   90.00
#
_symmetry.space_group_name_H-M   'P 1'
#
loop_
_entity.id
_entity.type
_entity.pdbx_description
1 polymer ?
#
loop_
_entity_poly.entity_id
_entity_poly.type
_entity_poly.pdbx_seq_one_letter_code
_entity_poly.pdbx_strand_id
1 'polypeptide(L)'
;MQQIVVNSFGGCGSKHLTKAISRSTGNYSLEKIHLHERFPSNLKNKKIAKMVFLYADPYSVIKSFFWRQQVKSERHGFNSKSGKGIQTWPFQHCKNIDGVFGSLNPDWTIKEFLEHGEDLFKLEEFLDNWLEASVKFPIMFLRYDSMWDHIDEVSRFLDIDTTLALGQKFCRTSEKMPLNDKQQAEFERIYETLSEKVSSLEDVFYK
;
A
#
# COMPACT_ATOMS: atom_id res chain seq x y z
N MET A 1 23.27 -5.33 11.09
CA MET A 1 22.12 -6.18 10.76
C MET A 1 21.49 -5.62 9.49
N GLN A 2 21.36 -6.43 8.44
CA GLN A 2 20.63 -6.02 7.24
C GLN A 2 19.11 -6.09 7.52
N GLN A 3 18.33 -5.26 6.85
CA GLN A 3 16.94 -4.96 7.21
C GLN A 3 15.96 -5.59 6.21
N ILE A 4 14.92 -6.25 6.70
CA ILE A 4 13.75 -6.62 5.89
C ILE A 4 12.87 -5.38 5.74
N VAL A 5 12.38 -5.12 4.53
CA VAL A 5 11.50 -3.99 4.23
C VAL A 5 10.25 -4.47 3.51
N VAL A 6 9.09 -3.94 3.92
CA VAL A 6 7.83 -4.01 3.19
C VAL A 6 7.56 -2.60 2.68
N ASN A 7 7.60 -2.42 1.37
CA ASN A 7 7.24 -1.15 0.73
C ASN A 7 5.90 -1.28 0.01
N SER A 8 5.14 -0.19 -0.04
CA SER A 8 3.95 -0.10 -0.86
C SER A 8 3.53 1.35 -1.04
N PHE A 9 2.61 1.63 -1.97
CA PHE A 9 1.96 2.94 -2.05
C PHE A 9 0.93 3.19 -0.93
N GLY A 10 0.71 2.23 -0.01
CA GLY A 10 -0.28 2.31 1.07
C GLY A 10 -1.66 1.76 0.66
N GLY A 11 -2.57 1.54 1.62
CA GLY A 11 -3.94 1.07 1.28
C GLY A 11 -4.05 -0.36 0.73
N CYS A 12 -2.92 -1.05 0.51
CA CYS A 12 -2.84 -2.43 0.01
C CYS A 12 -2.69 -3.49 1.12
N GLY A 13 -2.99 -3.17 2.37
CA GLY A 13 -2.94 -4.15 3.47
C GLY A 13 -1.53 -4.52 3.96
N SER A 14 -0.50 -3.76 3.59
CA SER A 14 0.90 -3.96 4.01
C SER A 14 1.11 -4.13 5.51
N LYS A 15 0.30 -3.45 6.35
CA LYS A 15 0.34 -3.63 7.82
C LYS A 15 0.08 -5.07 8.29
N HIS A 16 -0.65 -5.88 7.52
CA HIS A 16 -0.87 -7.29 7.86
C HIS A 16 0.42 -8.09 7.74
N LEU A 17 1.08 -7.97 6.59
CA LEU A 17 2.36 -8.61 6.34
C LEU A 17 3.43 -8.12 7.32
N THR A 18 3.56 -6.80 7.49
CA THR A 18 4.51 -6.20 8.43
C THR A 18 4.31 -6.72 9.86
N LYS A 19 3.07 -6.82 10.36
CA LYS A 19 2.79 -7.36 11.70
C LYS A 19 3.16 -8.84 11.82
N ALA A 20 2.91 -9.64 10.78
CA ALA A 20 3.32 -11.04 10.77
C ALA A 20 4.84 -11.17 10.85
N ILE A 21 5.57 -10.41 10.02
CA ILE A 21 7.05 -10.36 10.04
C ILE A 21 7.57 -9.94 11.42
N SER A 22 7.02 -8.88 12.01
CA SER A 22 7.41 -8.41 13.34
C SER A 22 7.26 -9.47 14.42
N ARG A 23 6.15 -10.24 14.39
CA ARG A 23 5.90 -11.32 15.35
C ARG A 23 6.91 -12.46 15.18
N SER A 24 7.18 -12.88 13.95
CA SER A 24 8.08 -14.00 13.67
C SER A 24 9.56 -13.65 13.91
N THR A 25 9.97 -12.41 13.67
CA THR A 25 11.37 -11.96 13.83
C THR A 25 11.67 -11.39 15.22
N GLY A 26 10.65 -11.18 16.06
CA GLY A 26 10.79 -10.42 17.31
C GLY A 26 11.10 -8.92 17.11
N ASN A 27 11.07 -8.42 15.88
CA ASN A 27 11.33 -7.02 15.57
C ASN A 27 10.03 -6.19 15.60
N TYR A 28 9.77 -5.54 16.73
CA TYR A 28 8.53 -4.79 16.95
C TYR A 28 8.52 -3.38 16.35
N SER A 29 9.61 -2.89 15.77
CA SER A 29 9.69 -1.53 15.21
C SER A 29 9.12 -1.52 13.79
N LEU A 30 7.79 -1.42 13.70
CA LEU A 30 7.04 -1.41 12.43
C LEU A 30 7.52 -0.28 11.52
N GLU A 31 7.82 0.91 12.06
CA GLU A 31 8.35 2.05 11.30
C GLU A 31 9.70 1.78 10.62
N LYS A 32 10.48 0.80 11.09
CA LYS A 32 11.71 0.39 10.40
C LYS A 32 11.37 -0.49 9.20
N ILE A 33 10.45 -1.43 9.36
CA ILE A 33 10.21 -2.46 8.34
C ILE A 33 9.10 -2.09 7.35
N HIS A 34 8.34 -1.02 7.57
CA HIS A 34 7.23 -0.62 6.71
C HIS A 34 7.41 0.78 6.15
N LEU A 35 7.56 0.86 4.82
CA LEU A 35 7.80 2.10 4.10
C LEU A 35 6.70 2.38 3.08
N HIS A 36 6.60 3.66 2.71
CA HIS A 36 5.86 4.11 1.54
C HIS A 36 6.77 5.00 0.69
N GLU A 37 7.92 4.45 0.30
CA GLU A 37 8.94 5.15 -0.46
C GLU A 37 8.65 5.05 -1.95
N ARG A 38 8.33 6.17 -2.61
CA ARG A 38 8.04 6.19 -4.04
C ARG A 38 9.29 6.00 -4.89
N PHE A 39 10.42 6.57 -4.46
CA PHE A 39 11.62 6.62 -5.27
C PHE A 39 12.67 5.63 -4.74
N PRO A 40 12.98 4.53 -5.45
CA PRO A 40 13.98 3.55 -5.02
C PRO A 40 15.35 4.15 -4.73
N SER A 41 15.70 5.26 -5.40
CA SER A 41 16.95 6.00 -5.20
C SER A 41 17.13 6.51 -3.77
N ASN A 42 16.05 6.75 -3.03
CA ASN A 42 16.08 7.13 -1.62
C ASN A 42 16.53 5.98 -0.70
N LEU A 43 16.47 4.73 -1.19
CA LEU A 43 16.92 3.55 -0.44
C LEU A 43 18.35 3.11 -0.79
N LYS A 44 19.03 3.77 -1.73
CA LYS A 44 20.36 3.35 -2.25
C LYS A 44 21.44 3.13 -1.18
N ASN A 45 21.35 3.88 -0.07
CA ASN A 45 22.31 3.84 1.03
C ASN A 45 21.82 3.02 2.24
N LYS A 46 20.59 2.48 2.18
CA LYS A 46 20.05 1.65 3.27
C LYS A 46 20.58 0.22 3.16
N LYS A 47 20.88 -0.38 4.31
CA LYS A 47 21.32 -1.77 4.42
C LYS A 47 20.11 -2.71 4.39
N ILE A 48 19.44 -2.80 3.24
CA ILE A 48 18.27 -3.68 3.05
C ILE A 48 18.79 -5.07 2.64
N ALA A 49 18.33 -6.12 3.34
CA ALA A 49 18.61 -7.50 2.98
C ALA A 49 17.70 -7.93 1.81
N LYS A 50 16.39 -7.77 2.03
CA LYS A 50 15.33 -8.22 1.14
C LYS A 50 14.13 -7.29 1.30
N MET A 51 13.42 -7.06 0.20
CA MET A 51 12.24 -6.21 0.19
C MET A 51 11.04 -6.92 -0.40
N VAL A 52 9.87 -6.78 0.22
CA VAL A 52 8.59 -7.10 -0.39
C VAL A 52 7.92 -5.81 -0.83
N PHE A 53 7.64 -5.67 -2.12
CA PHE A 53 6.78 -4.62 -2.65
C PHE A 53 5.34 -5.14 -2.73
N LEU A 54 4.47 -4.66 -1.84
CA LEU A 54 3.08 -5.09 -1.80
C LEU A 54 2.20 -4.15 -2.63
N TYR A 55 1.53 -4.69 -3.63
CA TYR A 55 0.64 -3.93 -4.51
C TYR A 55 -0.77 -4.54 -4.52
N ALA A 56 -1.74 -3.80 -5.06
CA ALA A 56 -3.14 -4.18 -5.11
C ALA A 56 -3.85 -3.39 -6.20
N ASP A 57 -5.09 -3.78 -6.50
CA ASP A 57 -6.00 -3.03 -7.36
C ASP A 57 -6.09 -1.54 -6.93
N PRO A 58 -5.85 -0.58 -7.84
CA PRO A 58 -5.83 0.84 -7.51
C PRO A 58 -7.17 1.37 -6.99
N TYR A 59 -8.31 0.84 -7.46
CA TYR A 59 -9.62 1.26 -6.96
C TYR A 59 -9.76 0.94 -5.46
N SER A 60 -9.37 -0.28 -5.08
CA SER A 60 -9.37 -0.74 -3.70
C SER A 60 -8.44 0.06 -2.80
N VAL A 61 -7.34 0.56 -3.35
CA VAL A 61 -6.32 1.37 -2.66
C VAL A 61 -6.84 2.77 -2.37
N ILE A 62 -7.36 3.45 -3.38
CA ILE A 62 -7.89 4.81 -3.24
C ILE A 62 -9.13 4.80 -2.34
N LYS A 63 -10.05 3.83 -2.50
CA LYS A 63 -11.15 3.65 -1.54
C LYS A 63 -10.63 3.48 -0.12
N SER A 64 -9.52 2.77 0.09
CA SER A 64 -8.90 2.62 1.41
C SER A 64 -8.39 3.94 2.00
N PHE A 65 -7.84 4.85 1.18
CA PHE A 65 -7.38 6.16 1.66
C PHE A 65 -8.54 6.99 2.19
N PHE A 66 -9.60 7.13 1.40
CA PHE A 66 -10.77 7.93 1.78
C PHE A 66 -11.63 7.25 2.85
N TRP A 67 -11.68 5.92 2.91
CA TRP A 67 -12.40 5.21 3.96
C TRP A 67 -11.86 5.51 5.36
N ARG A 68 -10.53 5.72 5.46
CA ARG A 68 -9.85 6.07 6.71
C ARG A 68 -10.11 7.50 7.17
N GLN A 69 -10.69 8.38 6.32
CA GLN A 69 -11.26 9.64 6.77
C GLN A 69 -12.48 9.42 7.65
N GLN A 70 -13.28 8.40 7.32
CA GLN A 70 -14.59 8.17 7.91
C GLN A 70 -14.52 7.23 9.12
N VAL A 71 -13.67 6.20 9.06
CA VAL A 71 -13.70 5.09 10.02
C VAL A 71 -12.43 5.03 10.88
N LYS A 72 -12.62 4.90 12.19
CA LYS A 72 -11.55 4.50 13.12
C LYS A 72 -11.31 3.00 12.96
N SER A 73 -10.04 2.62 12.75
CA SER A 73 -9.67 1.21 12.73
C SER A 73 -8.31 1.03 13.41
N GLU A 74 -8.31 0.23 14.47
CA GLU A 74 -7.11 -0.21 15.19
C GLU A 74 -6.12 -0.93 14.26
N ARG A 75 -6.63 -1.49 13.16
CA ARG A 75 -5.83 -2.16 12.13
C ARG A 75 -4.97 -1.15 11.34
N HIS A 76 -5.31 0.14 11.39
CA HIS A 76 -4.56 1.20 10.72
C HIS A 76 -3.56 1.91 11.62
N GLY A 77 -3.39 1.50 12.89
CA GLY A 77 -2.34 2.02 13.78
C GLY A 77 -2.54 3.47 14.23
N PHE A 78 -3.76 4.02 14.08
CA PHE A 78 -4.10 5.35 14.54
C PHE A 78 -5.04 5.26 15.74
N ASN A 79 -4.57 5.69 16.91
CA ASN A 79 -5.38 5.82 18.11
C ASN A 79 -6.01 7.22 18.14
N SER A 80 -7.01 7.48 17.28
CA SER A 80 -7.79 8.72 17.44
C SER A 80 -8.56 8.64 18.77
N LYS A 81 -8.36 9.65 19.63
CA LYS A 81 -9.07 9.77 20.92
C LYS A 81 -10.58 9.99 20.72
N SER A 82 -11.00 10.42 19.53
CA SER A 82 -12.36 10.88 19.22
C SER A 82 -13.31 9.81 18.65
N GLY A 83 -12.85 8.57 18.44
CA GLY A 83 -13.70 7.51 17.86
C GLY A 83 -13.98 7.66 16.35
N LYS A 84 -13.51 8.75 15.72
CA LYS A 84 -13.69 9.07 14.30
C LYS A 84 -12.42 8.77 13.49
N GLY A 85 -12.55 8.66 12.16
CA GLY A 85 -11.40 8.61 11.25
C GLY A 85 -10.56 9.90 11.28
N ILE A 86 -9.50 9.96 10.46
CA ILE A 86 -8.64 11.14 10.34
C ILE A 86 -9.02 11.87 9.07
N GLN A 87 -9.77 12.97 9.18
CA GLN A 87 -10.29 13.74 8.06
C GLN A 87 -9.21 14.10 7.02
N THR A 88 -8.04 14.54 7.48
CA THR A 88 -6.93 14.95 6.62
C THR A 88 -6.05 13.80 6.14
N TRP A 89 -6.47 12.54 6.32
CA TRP A 89 -5.59 11.40 6.06
C TRP A 89 -5.18 11.23 4.59
N PRO A 90 -6.07 11.32 3.59
CA PRO A 90 -5.67 11.31 2.18
C PRO A 90 -4.61 12.36 1.86
N PHE A 91 -4.75 13.58 2.39
CA PHE A 91 -3.75 14.63 2.24
C PHE A 91 -2.41 14.27 2.89
N GLN A 92 -2.42 13.85 4.15
CA GLN A 92 -1.21 13.43 4.85
C GLN A 92 -0.52 12.25 4.16
N HIS A 93 -1.30 11.28 3.67
CA HIS A 93 -0.78 10.14 2.96
C HIS A 93 -0.21 10.54 1.60
N CYS A 94 -0.92 11.36 0.83
CA CYS A 94 -0.44 11.93 -0.42
C CYS A 94 0.90 12.63 -0.23
N LYS A 95 1.05 13.42 0.84
CA LYS A 95 2.32 14.04 1.20
C LYS A 95 3.40 13.01 1.57
N ASN A 96 3.04 11.99 2.33
CA ASN A 96 3.97 10.96 2.79
C ASN A 96 4.54 10.09 1.65
N ILE A 97 3.81 9.96 0.55
CA ILE A 97 4.26 9.23 -0.65
C ILE A 97 4.79 10.15 -1.76
N ASP A 98 5.05 11.42 -1.43
CA ASP A 98 5.48 12.48 -2.35
C ASP A 98 4.54 12.73 -3.54
N GLY A 99 3.25 12.44 -3.41
CA GLY A 99 2.24 12.81 -4.41
C GLY A 99 2.11 14.33 -4.61
N VAL A 100 1.18 14.76 -5.47
CA VAL A 100 0.90 16.17 -5.76
C VAL A 100 0.00 16.77 -4.67
N PHE A 101 0.46 16.69 -3.42
CA PHE A 101 -0.34 17.08 -2.24
C PHE A 101 -0.67 18.58 -2.21
N GLY A 102 0.09 19.43 -2.92
CA GLY A 102 -0.21 20.87 -3.04
C GLY A 102 -1.52 21.18 -3.78
N SER A 103 -1.99 20.25 -4.61
CA SER A 103 -3.27 20.35 -5.33
C SER A 103 -4.41 19.60 -4.62
N LEU A 104 -4.11 18.86 -3.55
CA LEU A 104 -5.09 18.08 -2.81
C LEU A 104 -5.60 18.89 -1.61
N ASN A 105 -6.89 19.22 -1.59
CA ASN A 105 -7.47 19.88 -0.42
C ASN A 105 -7.58 18.87 0.76
N PRO A 106 -7.12 19.21 1.98
CA PRO A 106 -7.21 18.34 3.15
C PRO A 106 -8.63 17.88 3.52
N ASP A 107 -9.67 18.62 3.11
CA ASP A 107 -11.07 18.34 3.41
C ASP A 107 -11.80 17.60 2.29
N TRP A 108 -11.14 17.31 1.16
CA TRP A 108 -11.78 16.57 0.07
C TRP A 108 -12.18 15.17 0.50
N THR A 109 -13.42 14.85 0.18
CA THR A 109 -13.97 13.50 0.09
C THR A 109 -13.52 12.82 -1.21
N ILE A 110 -13.80 11.52 -1.33
CA ILE A 110 -13.54 10.79 -2.58
C ILE A 110 -14.29 11.41 -3.76
N LYS A 111 -15.47 12.01 -3.54
CA LYS A 111 -16.25 12.66 -4.60
C LYS A 111 -15.47 13.83 -5.19
N GLU A 112 -15.01 14.75 -4.35
CA GLU A 112 -14.30 15.95 -4.80
C GLU A 112 -12.96 15.58 -5.44
N PHE A 113 -12.29 14.56 -4.92
CA PHE A 113 -11.09 14.01 -5.55
C PHE A 113 -11.36 13.46 -6.96
N LEU A 114 -12.43 12.68 -7.15
CA LEU A 114 -12.80 12.16 -8.47
C LEU A 114 -13.26 13.27 -9.42
N GLU A 115 -13.95 14.29 -8.92
CA GLU A 115 -14.33 15.47 -9.70
C GLU A 115 -13.12 16.32 -10.14
N HIS A 116 -12.00 16.30 -9.41
CA HIS A 116 -10.74 16.90 -9.84
C HIS A 116 -10.13 16.18 -11.05
N GLY A 117 -10.34 14.87 -11.17
CA GLY A 117 -10.06 14.14 -12.40
C GLY A 117 -8.61 13.75 -12.67
N GLU A 118 -7.71 13.87 -11.68
CA GLU A 118 -6.28 13.54 -11.80
C GLU A 118 -5.80 12.60 -10.68
N ASP A 119 -4.84 11.72 -10.98
CA ASP A 119 -4.11 10.96 -9.95
C ASP A 119 -3.07 11.84 -9.24
N LEU A 120 -3.52 12.45 -8.13
CA LEU A 120 -2.65 13.23 -7.25
C LEU A 120 -1.75 12.34 -6.37
N PHE A 121 -2.08 11.06 -6.19
CA PHE A 121 -1.26 10.13 -5.42
C PHE A 121 -0.07 9.58 -6.23
N LYS A 122 -0.11 9.72 -7.56
CA LYS A 122 0.92 9.24 -8.48
C LYS A 122 1.18 7.75 -8.30
N LEU A 123 0.11 6.96 -8.15
CA LEU A 123 0.20 5.52 -7.88
C LEU A 123 0.85 4.76 -9.03
N GLU A 124 0.57 5.17 -10.27
CA GLU A 124 1.16 4.52 -11.44
C GLU A 124 2.66 4.78 -11.52
N GLU A 125 3.06 6.05 -11.43
CA GLU A 125 4.48 6.44 -11.36
C GLU A 125 5.19 5.76 -10.16
N PHE A 126 4.50 5.60 -9.03
CA PHE A 126 5.04 4.86 -7.89
C PHE A 126 5.36 3.42 -8.29
N LEU A 127 4.39 2.70 -8.86
CA LEU A 127 4.60 1.32 -9.30
C LEU A 127 5.73 1.24 -10.33
N ASP A 128 5.72 2.10 -11.35
CA ASP A 128 6.70 2.12 -12.43
C ASP A 128 8.12 2.36 -11.92
N ASN A 129 8.30 3.33 -11.01
CA ASN A 129 9.59 3.58 -10.36
C ASN A 129 10.18 2.30 -9.73
N TRP A 130 9.34 1.44 -9.14
CA TRP A 130 9.80 0.19 -8.54
C TRP A 130 9.97 -0.94 -9.55
N LEU A 131 9.07 -1.06 -10.53
CA LEU A 131 9.19 -2.02 -11.63
C LEU A 131 10.45 -1.80 -12.45
N GLU A 132 10.90 -0.54 -12.60
CA GLU A 132 12.08 -0.15 -13.37
C GLU A 132 13.35 -0.01 -12.51
N ALA A 133 13.21 -0.01 -11.18
CA ALA A 133 14.29 0.20 -10.22
C ALA A 133 15.53 -0.70 -10.44
N SER A 134 16.72 -0.12 -10.42
CA SER A 134 17.97 -0.87 -10.25
C SER A 134 18.50 -0.67 -8.84
N VAL A 135 18.25 -1.65 -7.95
CA VAL A 135 18.67 -1.63 -6.55
C VAL A 135 19.61 -2.80 -6.25
N LYS A 136 20.36 -2.72 -5.15
CA LYS A 136 21.36 -3.72 -4.74
C LYS A 136 20.80 -4.89 -3.92
N PHE A 137 19.49 -4.91 -3.69
CA PHE A 137 18.83 -5.89 -2.85
C PHE A 137 17.66 -6.51 -3.63
N PRO A 138 17.37 -7.80 -3.42
CA PRO A 138 16.26 -8.47 -4.09
C PRO A 138 14.92 -7.89 -3.64
N ILE A 139 14.00 -7.83 -4.61
CA ILE A 139 12.62 -7.40 -4.42
C ILE A 139 11.71 -8.56 -4.81
N MET A 140 10.80 -8.93 -3.90
CA MET A 140 9.61 -9.71 -4.22
C MET A 140 8.44 -8.76 -4.41
N PHE A 141 7.82 -8.76 -5.58
CA PHE A 141 6.53 -8.12 -5.78
C PHE A 141 5.43 -9.10 -5.40
N LEU A 142 4.45 -8.64 -4.63
CA LEU A 142 3.39 -9.46 -4.10
C LEU A 142 2.05 -8.75 -4.26
N ARG A 143 1.08 -9.41 -4.92
CA ARG A 143 -0.29 -8.93 -4.99
C ARG A 143 -0.98 -9.22 -3.66
N TYR A 144 -1.65 -8.21 -3.10
CA TYR A 144 -2.35 -8.36 -1.82
C TYR A 144 -3.42 -9.47 -1.84
N ASP A 145 -4.17 -9.57 -2.94
CA ASP A 145 -5.32 -10.48 -3.01
C ASP A 145 -4.91 -11.96 -3.00
N SER A 146 -3.68 -12.28 -3.44
CA SER A 146 -3.10 -13.62 -3.39
C SER A 146 -2.12 -13.82 -2.22
N MET A 147 -1.83 -12.78 -1.42
CA MET A 147 -0.82 -12.81 -0.35
C MET A 147 -0.96 -13.99 0.63
N TRP A 148 -2.19 -14.40 0.94
CA TRP A 148 -2.44 -15.55 1.83
C TRP A 148 -2.03 -16.88 1.21
N ASP A 149 -2.21 -17.01 -0.11
CA ASP A 149 -1.93 -18.23 -0.86
C ASP A 149 -0.42 -18.41 -1.10
N HIS A 150 0.35 -17.31 -1.02
CA HIS A 150 1.80 -17.28 -1.21
C HIS A 150 2.59 -17.07 0.09
N ILE A 151 1.97 -17.19 1.26
CA ILE A 151 2.64 -16.80 2.51
C ILE A 151 3.87 -17.64 2.85
N ASP A 152 3.89 -18.92 2.46
CA ASP A 152 5.06 -19.80 2.60
C ASP A 152 6.21 -19.35 1.72
N GLU A 153 5.91 -18.89 0.50
CA GLU A 153 6.88 -18.35 -0.43
C GLU A 153 7.47 -17.04 0.09
N VAL A 154 6.64 -16.18 0.69
CA VAL A 154 7.10 -14.95 1.36
C VAL A 154 8.01 -15.26 2.55
N SER A 155 7.66 -16.25 3.38
CA SER A 155 8.52 -16.71 4.49
C SER A 155 9.89 -17.17 4.00
N ARG A 156 9.93 -18.03 2.98
CA ARG A 156 11.18 -18.51 2.38
C ARG A 156 11.98 -17.37 1.79
N PHE A 157 11.33 -16.48 1.04
CA PHE A 157 12.00 -15.32 0.47
C PHE A 157 12.63 -14.49 1.58
N LEU A 158 11.96 -14.27 2.72
CA LEU A 158 12.47 -13.44 3.81
C LEU A 158 13.47 -14.14 4.76
N ASP A 159 13.87 -15.39 4.48
CA ASP A 159 14.66 -16.25 5.37
C ASP A 159 14.05 -16.38 6.77
N ILE A 160 12.73 -16.53 6.84
CA ILE A 160 12.00 -16.76 8.10
C ILE A 160 11.73 -18.26 8.20
N ASP A 161 12.30 -18.90 9.22
CA ASP A 161 12.24 -20.36 9.44
C ASP A 161 10.83 -20.93 9.59
N THR A 162 9.85 -20.06 9.82
CA THR A 162 8.44 -20.44 10.02
C THR A 162 7.54 -19.71 9.04
N THR A 163 6.45 -20.37 8.65
CA THR A 163 5.37 -19.73 7.89
C THR A 163 4.81 -18.54 8.67
N LEU A 164 4.78 -17.37 8.03
CA LEU A 164 4.22 -16.16 8.60
C LEU A 164 2.73 -16.34 8.90
N ALA A 165 2.32 -16.04 10.14
CA ALA A 165 0.93 -16.13 10.55
C ALA A 165 0.16 -14.82 10.24
N LEU A 166 -0.45 -14.75 9.06
CA LEU A 166 -1.31 -13.60 8.66
C LEU A 166 -2.67 -13.59 9.37
N GLY A 167 -3.15 -14.76 9.83
CA GLY A 167 -4.52 -14.95 10.30
C GLY A 167 -5.52 -15.10 9.15
N GLN A 168 -6.81 -15.02 9.45
CA GLN A 168 -7.87 -15.21 8.46
C GLN A 168 -7.87 -14.10 7.39
N LYS A 169 -8.05 -14.47 6.12
CA LYS A 169 -8.33 -13.54 5.02
C LYS A 169 -9.73 -12.92 5.21
N PHE A 170 -9.86 -11.62 5.00
CA PHE A 170 -11.14 -10.91 5.12
C PHE A 170 -11.30 -9.92 3.96
N CYS A 171 -12.54 -9.69 3.54
CA CYS A 171 -12.87 -8.67 2.54
C CYS A 171 -12.47 -7.28 3.04
N ARG A 172 -11.96 -6.43 2.14
CA ARG A 172 -11.53 -5.10 2.51
C ARG A 172 -12.74 -4.29 2.94
N THR A 173 -12.69 -3.65 4.09
CA THR A 173 -13.83 -2.85 4.58
C THR A 173 -14.15 -1.67 3.66
N SER A 174 -13.16 -1.20 2.90
CA SER A 174 -13.32 -0.12 1.91
C SER A 174 -14.10 -0.54 0.67
N GLU A 175 -14.27 -1.85 0.40
CA GLU A 175 -15.15 -2.33 -0.68
C GLU A 175 -16.61 -1.95 -0.44
N LYS A 176 -16.98 -1.70 0.83
CA LYS A 176 -18.33 -1.28 1.22
C LYS A 176 -18.60 0.21 0.95
N MET A 177 -17.60 0.98 0.50
CA MET A 177 -17.78 2.39 0.18
C MET A 177 -18.64 2.51 -1.08
N PRO A 178 -19.85 3.10 -0.98
CA PRO A 178 -20.72 3.25 -2.15
C PRO A 178 -20.16 4.33 -3.07
N LEU A 179 -20.15 4.06 -4.37
CA LEU A 179 -19.94 5.03 -5.43
C LEU A 179 -21.16 5.00 -6.35
N ASN A 180 -21.58 6.16 -6.85
CA ASN A 180 -22.57 6.22 -7.94
C ASN A 180 -21.90 6.02 -9.30
N ASP A 181 -22.70 5.82 -10.34
CA ASP A 181 -22.21 5.52 -11.70
C ASP A 181 -21.25 6.58 -12.24
N LYS A 182 -21.52 7.88 -11.97
CA LYS A 182 -20.62 8.97 -12.38
C LYS A 182 -19.27 8.89 -11.68
N GLN A 183 -19.28 8.63 -10.37
CA GLN A 183 -18.05 8.46 -9.60
C GLN A 183 -17.27 7.24 -10.06
N GLN A 184 -17.95 6.13 -10.34
CA GLN A 184 -17.33 4.91 -10.85
C GLN A 184 -16.65 5.17 -12.20
N ALA A 185 -17.32 5.85 -13.13
CA ALA A 185 -16.77 6.19 -14.44
C ALA A 185 -15.54 7.11 -14.35
N GLU A 186 -15.55 8.14 -13.49
CA GLU A 186 -14.37 8.99 -13.29
C GLU A 186 -13.21 8.21 -12.66
N PHE A 187 -13.52 7.29 -11.75
CA PHE A 187 -12.51 6.48 -11.09
C PHE A 187 -11.81 5.56 -12.09
N GLU A 188 -12.59 4.89 -12.94
CA GLU A 188 -12.09 4.10 -14.07
C GLU A 188 -11.24 4.96 -14.99
N ARG A 189 -11.74 6.12 -15.44
CA ARG A 189 -10.98 7.02 -16.31
C ARG A 189 -9.63 7.45 -15.73
N ILE A 190 -9.53 7.69 -14.42
CA ILE A 190 -8.27 8.11 -13.77
C ILE A 190 -7.26 6.96 -13.67
N TYR A 191 -7.72 5.74 -13.39
CA TYR A 191 -6.85 4.61 -13.04
C TYR A 191 -6.90 3.42 -14.01
N GLU A 192 -7.54 3.56 -15.17
CA GLU A 192 -7.67 2.50 -16.19
C GLU A 192 -6.30 1.90 -16.52
N THR A 193 -5.34 2.73 -16.94
CA THR A 193 -3.98 2.30 -17.28
C THR A 193 -3.29 1.55 -16.14
N LEU A 194 -3.38 2.07 -14.92
CA LEU A 194 -2.81 1.41 -13.75
C LEU A 194 -3.53 0.09 -13.42
N SER A 195 -4.85 0.04 -13.59
CA SER A 195 -5.66 -1.15 -13.32
C SER A 195 -5.32 -2.28 -14.31
N GLU A 196 -5.19 -1.95 -15.60
CA GLU A 196 -4.73 -2.88 -16.63
C GLU A 196 -3.31 -3.38 -16.33
N LYS A 197 -2.40 -2.45 -16.01
CA LYS A 197 -1.02 -2.77 -15.61
C LYS A 197 -0.99 -3.73 -14.43
N VAL A 198 -1.67 -3.41 -13.33
CA VAL A 198 -1.75 -4.27 -12.14
C VAL A 198 -2.33 -5.64 -12.49
N SER A 199 -3.37 -5.71 -13.33
CA SER A 199 -4.02 -6.96 -13.74
C SER A 199 -3.10 -7.85 -14.59
N SER A 200 -2.22 -7.24 -15.38
CA SER A 200 -1.24 -7.97 -16.23
C SER A 200 -0.06 -8.55 -15.46
N LEU A 201 0.23 -8.06 -14.25
CA LEU A 201 1.33 -8.57 -13.42
C LEU A 201 1.03 -9.96 -12.86
N GLU A 202 2.08 -10.73 -12.61
CA GLU A 202 1.98 -11.99 -11.87
C GLU A 202 1.72 -11.73 -10.39
N ASP A 203 0.95 -12.61 -9.74
CA ASP A 203 0.64 -12.52 -8.31
C ASP A 203 1.90 -12.41 -7.43
N VAL A 204 2.97 -13.12 -7.83
CA VAL A 204 4.30 -13.06 -7.22
C VAL A 204 5.35 -13.05 -8.32
N PHE A 205 6.29 -12.12 -8.27
CA PHE A 205 7.48 -12.13 -9.13
C PHE A 205 8.66 -11.42 -8.44
N TYR A 206 9.85 -11.55 -9.03
CA TYR A 206 11.11 -11.15 -8.40
C TYR A 206 11.92 -10.19 -9.27
N LYS A 207 12.68 -9.32 -8.62
CA LYS A 207 13.66 -8.43 -9.25
C LYS A 207 14.95 -8.35 -8.43
#